data_AF-A0A522AGT3-F1
#
_entry.id   AF-A0A522AGT3-F1
#
_cell.length_a   1.000
_cell.length_b   1.000
_cell.length_c   1.000
_cell.angle_alpha   90.00
_cell.angle_beta   90.00
_cell.angle_gamma   90.00
#
_symmetry.space_group_name_H-M   'P 1'
#
loop_
_entity.id
_entity.type
_entity.pdbx_description
1 polymer ?
#
loop_
_entity_poly.entity_id
_entity_poly.type
_entity_poly.pdbx_seq_one_letter_code
_entity_poly.pdbx_strand_id
1 'polypeptide(L)'
;MMEHLRWLRCVVASTVALLFLSATAHAQIMPLKGRLEYSAAADKWPTLEIKAANGSPAYVLSLELSQYEYRPRDTNGKPVGIELVMRRPHAKQDSPNLVEPRIWHGVQPFLFDGWDFVDGPQDHIYGSVRTIDITRRKLKVTVTVADVAVQPAKNPELQGAYDFDKLVLDVEVENTK
;
A
#
# COMPACT_ATOMS: atom_id res chain seq x y z
N MET A 1 32.27 62.89 -46.67
CA MET A 1 30.87 63.36 -46.59
C MET A 1 30.00 62.10 -46.43
N MET A 2 29.24 62.03 -45.33
CA MET A 2 28.23 61.01 -44.97
C MET A 2 28.79 59.61 -44.62
N GLU A 3 28.90 59.26 -43.33
CA GLU A 3 27.87 58.70 -42.44
C GLU A 3 27.57 57.21 -42.73
N HIS A 4 27.75 56.33 -41.75
CA HIS A 4 26.64 55.67 -41.04
C HIS A 4 27.10 54.54 -40.10
N LEU A 5 26.74 54.72 -38.82
CA LEU A 5 26.22 53.76 -37.84
C LEU A 5 26.80 52.32 -37.84
N ARG A 6 27.71 52.05 -36.89
CA ARG A 6 27.94 50.70 -36.37
C ARG A 6 26.82 50.32 -35.40
N TRP A 7 25.90 49.49 -35.90
CA TRP A 7 24.79 48.92 -35.16
C TRP A 7 25.20 47.77 -34.21
N LEU A 8 24.36 47.65 -33.19
CA LEU A 8 24.22 46.70 -32.09
C LEU A 8 24.91 45.33 -32.18
N ARG A 9 25.59 44.99 -31.08
CA ARG A 9 25.84 43.60 -30.67
C ARG A 9 24.53 42.99 -30.17
N CYS A 10 23.86 42.18 -30.99
CA CYS A 10 22.86 41.22 -30.51
C CYS A 10 23.59 40.03 -29.88
N VAL A 11 23.71 40.01 -28.55
CA VAL A 11 24.03 38.78 -27.82
C VAL A 11 22.73 37.99 -27.70
N VAL A 12 22.57 36.98 -28.55
CA VAL A 12 21.51 35.98 -28.41
C VAL A 12 21.87 35.11 -27.20
N ALA A 13 21.25 35.39 -26.06
CA ALA A 13 21.29 34.52 -24.90
C ALA A 13 20.36 33.32 -25.18
N SER A 14 20.91 32.27 -25.79
CA SER A 14 20.20 31.00 -25.96
C SER A 14 20.11 30.26 -24.63
N THR A 15 18.89 30.22 -24.14
CA THR A 15 18.30 29.32 -23.15
C THR A 15 18.82 27.88 -23.23
N VAL A 16 19.52 27.43 -22.18
CA VAL A 16 19.57 25.99 -21.84
C VAL A 16 18.52 25.77 -20.76
N ALA A 17 17.31 25.46 -21.21
CA ALA A 17 16.31 24.85 -20.34
C ALA A 17 16.89 23.51 -19.86
N LEU A 18 17.34 23.45 -18.61
CA LEU A 18 17.47 22.18 -17.90
C LEU A 18 16.05 21.61 -17.76
N LEU A 19 15.65 20.87 -18.79
CA LEU A 19 14.59 19.90 -18.70
C LEU A 19 15.02 18.91 -17.62
N PHE A 20 14.45 19.07 -16.42
CA PHE A 20 14.39 18.02 -15.42
C PHE A 20 13.62 16.85 -16.05
N LEU A 21 14.35 16.01 -16.78
CA LEU A 21 13.96 14.65 -17.11
C LEU A 21 13.78 13.94 -15.78
N SER A 22 12.61 14.11 -15.19
CA SER A 22 12.11 13.27 -14.11
C SER A 22 11.75 11.94 -14.75
N ALA A 23 12.77 11.21 -15.22
CA ALA A 23 12.66 9.78 -15.36
C ALA A 23 12.27 9.29 -13.97
N THR A 24 11.01 8.87 -13.82
CA THR A 24 10.55 8.18 -12.62
C THR A 24 11.21 6.81 -12.63
N ALA A 25 12.51 6.79 -12.34
CA ALA A 25 13.21 5.58 -11.97
C ALA A 25 12.41 5.00 -10.79
N HIS A 26 11.93 3.77 -10.95
CA HIS A 26 11.34 3.04 -9.84
C HIS A 26 12.37 3.03 -8.72
N ALA A 27 12.02 3.65 -7.59
CA ALA A 27 12.96 3.80 -6.49
C ALA A 27 13.26 2.40 -5.97
N GLN A 28 14.50 1.95 -6.19
CA GLN A 28 14.97 0.72 -5.59
C GLN A 28 14.87 0.87 -4.07
N ILE A 29 14.18 -0.07 -3.43
CA ILE A 29 13.99 -0.04 -1.98
C ILE A 29 15.14 -0.78 -1.28
N MET A 30 15.34 -0.48 -0.01
CA MET A 30 16.01 -1.41 0.90
C MET A 30 15.02 -2.53 1.21
N PRO A 31 15.42 -3.82 1.10
CA PRO A 31 14.56 -4.92 1.51
C PRO A 31 14.07 -4.73 2.95
N LEU A 32 12.79 -4.99 3.15
CA LEU A 32 12.14 -4.86 4.46
C LEU A 32 11.72 -6.25 4.94
N LYS A 33 11.96 -6.53 6.22
CA LYS A 33 11.23 -7.55 6.99
C LYS A 33 10.66 -6.87 8.22
N GLY A 34 9.36 -7.03 8.47
CA GLY A 34 8.68 -6.36 9.56
C GLY A 34 7.38 -7.06 9.94
N ARG A 35 6.68 -6.49 10.92
CA ARG A 35 5.42 -7.01 11.42
C ARG A 35 4.36 -5.92 11.51
N LEU A 36 3.15 -6.24 11.06
CA LEU A 36 1.95 -5.42 11.24
C LEU A 36 1.00 -6.15 12.19
N GLU A 37 0.56 -5.47 13.25
CA GLU A 37 -0.34 -6.03 14.25
C GLU A 37 -1.58 -5.16 14.39
N TYR A 38 -2.71 -5.70 13.96
CA TYR A 38 -4.03 -5.15 14.26
C TYR A 38 -4.56 -5.76 15.55
N SER A 39 -5.18 -4.93 16.39
CA SER A 39 -6.00 -5.36 17.52
C SER A 39 -7.23 -4.45 17.62
N ALA A 40 -8.37 -5.04 17.95
CA ALA A 40 -9.61 -4.30 18.19
C ALA A 40 -9.54 -3.29 19.35
N ALA A 41 -8.54 -3.41 20.23
CA ALA A 41 -8.30 -2.47 21.33
C ALA A 41 -7.36 -1.31 20.94
N ALA A 42 -6.74 -1.36 19.77
CA ALA A 42 -5.81 -0.33 19.32
C ALA A 42 -6.53 0.94 18.87
N ASP A 43 -5.96 2.10 19.18
CA ASP A 43 -6.46 3.42 18.76
C ASP A 43 -6.03 3.78 17.32
N LYS A 44 -5.04 3.05 16.79
CA LYS A 44 -4.41 3.33 15.50
C LYS A 44 -4.17 2.05 14.72
N TRP A 45 -4.30 2.20 13.41
CA TRP A 45 -3.91 1.18 12.46
C TRP A 45 -2.37 1.04 12.39
N PRO A 46 -1.84 -0.18 12.35
CA PRO A 46 -0.40 -0.42 12.28
C PRO A 46 0.16 0.02 10.92
N THR A 47 1.41 0.51 10.93
CA THR A 47 2.12 0.93 9.73
C THR A 47 3.58 0.49 9.75
N LEU A 48 4.18 0.32 8.57
CA LEU A 48 5.59 0.06 8.35
C LEU A 48 6.10 0.99 7.25
N GLU A 49 7.22 1.68 7.51
CA GLU A 49 7.90 2.49 6.51
C GLU A 49 8.82 1.62 5.65
N ILE A 50 8.71 1.74 4.33
CA ILE A 50 9.62 1.13 3.36
C ILE A 50 10.56 2.23 2.87
N LYS A 51 11.86 2.04 3.06
CA LYS A 51 12.89 3.01 2.68
C LYS A 51 13.44 2.74 1.28
N ALA A 52 13.76 3.81 0.56
CA ALA A 52 14.55 3.76 -0.66
C ALA A 52 16.02 3.44 -0.32
N ALA A 53 16.82 3.05 -1.32
CA ALA A 53 18.24 2.74 -1.15
C ALA A 53 19.09 3.89 -0.57
N ASN A 54 18.64 5.14 -0.74
CA ASN A 54 19.26 6.33 -0.14
C ASN A 54 18.78 6.64 1.29
N GLY A 55 17.97 5.76 1.89
CA GLY A 55 17.43 5.90 3.25
C GLY A 55 16.17 6.77 3.38
N SER A 56 15.73 7.46 2.33
CA SER A 56 14.49 8.26 2.39
C SER A 56 13.25 7.38 2.36
N PRO A 57 12.11 7.79 2.95
CA PRO A 57 10.85 7.05 2.83
C PRO A 57 10.45 6.89 1.35
N ALA A 58 10.20 5.65 0.91
CA ALA A 58 9.75 5.33 -0.44
C ALA A 58 8.26 5.01 -0.49
N TYR A 59 7.79 4.26 0.51
CA TYR A 59 6.40 3.84 0.68
C TYR A 59 6.06 3.68 2.16
N VAL A 60 4.76 3.64 2.46
CA VAL A 60 4.22 3.22 3.74
C VAL A 60 3.29 2.05 3.48
N LEU A 61 3.46 0.98 4.23
CA LEU A 61 2.58 -0.17 4.28
C LEU A 61 1.72 -0.07 5.54
N SER A 62 0.42 -0.32 5.43
CA SER A 62 -0.53 -0.22 6.53
C SER A 62 -1.55 -1.35 6.48
N LEU A 63 -2.15 -1.66 7.64
CA LEU A 63 -3.44 -2.34 7.67
C LEU A 63 -4.53 -1.29 7.76
N GLU A 64 -5.61 -1.45 6.99
CA GLU A 64 -6.72 -0.51 6.98
C GLU A 64 -8.04 -1.26 6.90
N LEU A 65 -9.12 -0.59 7.30
CA LEU A 65 -10.47 -1.08 7.05
C LEU A 65 -10.65 -1.31 5.55
N SER A 66 -11.21 -2.45 5.15
CA SER A 66 -11.46 -2.72 3.74
C SER A 66 -12.43 -1.69 3.15
N GLN A 67 -12.08 -1.16 1.98
CA GLN A 67 -12.95 -0.25 1.24
C GLN A 67 -14.17 -0.98 0.62
N TYR A 68 -14.11 -2.30 0.53
CA TYR A 68 -15.21 -3.15 0.05
C TYR A 68 -16.17 -3.56 1.16
N GLU A 69 -15.86 -3.24 2.41
CA GLU A 69 -16.74 -3.48 3.52
C GLU A 69 -17.91 -2.47 3.50
N TYR A 70 -19.13 -2.96 3.29
CA TYR A 70 -20.34 -2.15 3.39
C TYR A 70 -20.67 -1.94 4.87
N ARG A 71 -19.89 -1.10 5.55
CA ARG A 71 -20.26 -0.54 6.84
C ARG A 71 -20.50 0.96 6.71
N PRO A 72 -21.62 1.48 7.25
CA PRO A 72 -21.67 2.89 7.56
C PRO A 72 -20.58 3.19 8.61
N ARG A 73 -19.84 4.28 8.36
CA ARG A 73 -18.60 4.72 9.04
C ARG A 73 -18.76 4.95 10.56
N ASP A 74 -19.97 4.81 11.08
CA ASP A 74 -20.43 5.11 12.43
C ASP A 74 -20.83 3.87 13.24
N THR A 75 -20.67 2.65 12.70
CA THR A 75 -20.93 1.44 13.46
C THR A 75 -19.74 1.11 14.38
N ASN A 76 -19.99 1.14 15.69
CA ASN A 76 -19.07 0.76 16.79
C ASN A 76 -18.57 -0.71 16.73
N GLY A 77 -18.58 -1.36 15.57
CA GLY A 77 -18.18 -2.74 15.38
C GLY A 77 -16.73 -2.88 14.92
N LYS A 78 -16.14 -4.03 15.21
CA LYS A 78 -14.81 -4.43 14.73
C LYS A 78 -14.85 -4.72 13.23
N PRO A 79 -13.77 -4.53 12.46
CA PRO A 79 -13.77 -4.76 11.01
C PRO A 79 -14.08 -6.23 10.70
N VAL A 80 -14.89 -6.51 9.67
CA VAL A 80 -14.97 -7.86 9.09
C VAL A 80 -13.99 -8.03 7.92
N GLY A 81 -13.49 -6.93 7.34
CA GLY A 81 -12.47 -6.95 6.30
C GLY A 81 -11.32 -6.00 6.63
N ILE A 82 -10.09 -6.50 6.50
CA ILE A 82 -8.88 -5.70 6.64
C ILE A 82 -8.09 -5.77 5.34
N GLU A 83 -7.61 -4.64 4.84
CA GLU A 83 -6.74 -4.58 3.67
C GLU A 83 -5.30 -4.28 4.07
N LEU A 84 -4.37 -4.96 3.40
CA LEU A 84 -2.99 -4.49 3.29
C LEU A 84 -2.93 -3.38 2.25
N VAL A 85 -2.47 -2.22 2.68
CA VAL A 85 -2.42 -1.03 1.82
C VAL A 85 -1.00 -0.50 1.71
N MET A 86 -0.53 -0.28 0.48
CA MET A 86 0.73 0.41 0.24
C MET A 86 0.48 1.76 -0.42
N ARG A 87 1.01 2.84 0.15
CA ARG A 87 0.94 4.18 -0.45
C ARG A 87 2.31 4.85 -0.48
N ARG A 88 2.42 5.95 -1.23
CA ARG A 88 3.58 6.84 -1.14
C ARG A 88 3.58 7.57 0.21
N PRO A 89 4.74 8.01 0.70
CA PRO A 89 4.82 8.86 1.90
C PRO A 89 3.93 10.08 1.72
N HIS A 90 3.19 10.43 2.78
CA HIS A 90 2.27 11.58 2.83
C HIS A 90 1.11 11.54 1.81
N ALA A 91 0.86 10.39 1.16
CA ALA A 91 -0.34 10.22 0.37
C ALA A 91 -1.59 10.33 1.26
N LYS A 92 -2.67 10.88 0.70
CA LYS A 92 -3.96 10.94 1.39
C LYS A 92 -4.55 9.53 1.55
N GLN A 93 -5.44 9.34 2.53
CA GLN A 93 -6.09 8.05 2.79
C GLN A 93 -6.91 7.53 1.60
N ASP A 94 -7.49 8.42 0.79
CA ASP A 94 -8.23 8.08 -0.43
C ASP A 94 -7.32 7.81 -1.64
N SER A 95 -6.00 7.90 -1.49
CA SER A 95 -5.08 7.61 -2.59
C SER A 95 -5.05 6.11 -2.89
N PRO A 96 -4.84 5.71 -4.16
CA PRO A 96 -4.92 4.31 -4.59
C PRO A 96 -3.99 3.38 -3.79
N ASN A 97 -4.49 2.18 -3.48
CA ASN A 97 -3.67 1.12 -2.91
C ASN A 97 -2.69 0.62 -3.98
N LEU A 98 -1.39 0.77 -3.73
CA LEU A 98 -0.35 0.38 -4.69
C LEU A 98 -0.08 -1.13 -4.72
N VAL A 99 -0.61 -1.92 -3.78
CA VAL A 99 -0.59 -3.39 -3.88
C VAL A 99 -1.76 -3.94 -4.71
N GLU A 100 -2.75 -3.11 -5.02
CA GLU A 100 -3.91 -3.51 -5.82
C GLU A 100 -3.51 -3.63 -7.32
N PRO A 101 -3.81 -4.76 -7.98
CA PRO A 101 -3.56 -4.93 -9.41
C PRO A 101 -4.57 -4.14 -10.25
N ARG A 102 -4.10 -3.51 -11.35
CA ARG A 102 -4.94 -2.66 -12.23
C ARG A 102 -5.96 -3.40 -13.09
N ILE A 103 -5.76 -4.68 -13.35
CA ILE A 103 -6.66 -5.53 -14.14
C ILE A 103 -6.97 -6.70 -13.23
N TRP A 104 -8.23 -6.88 -12.89
CA TRP A 104 -8.61 -7.86 -11.87
C TRP A 104 -9.83 -8.67 -12.26
N HIS A 105 -9.64 -9.99 -12.20
CA HIS A 105 -10.67 -11.01 -12.06
C HIS A 105 -10.11 -12.01 -11.03
N GLY A 106 -10.89 -12.37 -10.00
CA GLY A 106 -10.52 -13.46 -9.09
C GLY A 106 -10.52 -13.07 -7.63
N VAL A 107 -9.50 -13.50 -6.89
CA VAL A 107 -9.36 -13.30 -5.44
C VAL A 107 -8.32 -12.18 -5.20
N GLN A 108 -8.35 -11.53 -4.03
CA GLN A 108 -7.48 -10.40 -3.70
C GLN A 108 -6.47 -10.76 -2.60
N PRO A 109 -5.16 -10.93 -2.89
CA PRO A 109 -4.19 -11.39 -1.90
C PRO A 109 -3.90 -10.34 -0.81
N PHE A 110 -4.27 -9.08 -1.05
CA PHE A 110 -4.16 -7.98 -0.10
C PHE A 110 -5.39 -7.79 0.80
N LEU A 111 -6.51 -8.49 0.54
CA LEU A 111 -7.72 -8.41 1.34
C LEU A 111 -7.82 -9.60 2.29
N PHE A 112 -8.06 -9.35 3.57
CA PHE A 112 -8.22 -10.34 4.63
C PHE A 112 -9.67 -10.26 5.12
N ASP A 113 -10.49 -11.25 4.75
CA ASP A 113 -11.87 -11.36 5.24
C ASP A 113 -11.88 -12.20 6.53
N GLY A 114 -12.65 -11.79 7.54
CA GLY A 114 -12.76 -12.52 8.79
C GLY A 114 -13.30 -13.94 8.61
N TRP A 115 -14.16 -14.14 7.60
CA TRP A 115 -14.69 -15.46 7.26
C TRP A 115 -13.59 -16.44 6.85
N ASP A 116 -12.51 -15.95 6.23
CA ASP A 116 -11.37 -16.77 5.77
C ASP A 116 -10.63 -17.46 6.93
N PHE A 117 -10.84 -16.99 8.17
CA PHE A 117 -10.06 -17.39 9.35
C PHE A 117 -10.87 -18.15 10.39
N VAL A 118 -12.12 -18.50 10.10
CA VAL A 118 -12.99 -19.26 11.02
C VAL A 118 -12.38 -20.61 11.38
N ASP A 119 -11.87 -21.32 10.38
CA ASP A 119 -11.21 -22.62 10.55
C ASP A 119 -9.68 -22.48 10.74
N GLY A 120 -9.19 -21.24 10.75
CA GLY A 120 -7.77 -20.91 10.91
C GLY A 120 -7.09 -20.47 9.62
N PRO A 121 -5.86 -19.93 9.68
CA PRO A 121 -5.21 -19.26 8.56
C PRO A 121 -4.74 -20.18 7.43
N GLN A 122 -4.72 -21.51 7.63
CA GLN A 122 -4.30 -22.47 6.61
C GLN A 122 -5.44 -22.88 5.68
N ASP A 123 -6.70 -22.72 6.10
CA ASP A 123 -7.87 -23.30 5.42
C ASP A 123 -8.52 -22.33 4.41
N HIS A 124 -7.77 -21.31 3.98
CA HIS A 124 -8.18 -20.33 2.98
C HIS A 124 -7.50 -20.57 1.62
N ILE A 125 -8.04 -20.01 0.52
CA ILE A 125 -7.51 -20.21 -0.84
C ILE A 125 -6.05 -19.72 -1.03
N TYR A 126 -5.58 -18.83 -0.16
CA TYR A 126 -4.17 -18.41 -0.13
C TYR A 126 -3.31 -19.12 0.91
N GLY A 127 -3.92 -19.95 1.77
CA GLY A 127 -3.29 -20.42 2.99
C GLY A 127 -2.74 -19.28 3.85
N SER A 128 -1.76 -19.59 4.70
CA SER A 128 -1.16 -18.60 5.60
C SER A 128 -0.17 -17.66 4.91
N VAL A 129 0.26 -17.93 3.67
CA VAL A 129 1.29 -17.16 2.97
C VAL A 129 0.76 -16.59 1.67
N ARG A 130 0.82 -15.27 1.53
CA ARG A 130 0.34 -14.53 0.37
C ARG A 130 1.50 -13.81 -0.30
N THR A 131 1.58 -13.90 -1.62
CA THR A 131 2.58 -13.16 -2.41
C THR A 131 1.87 -12.21 -3.36
N ILE A 132 2.28 -10.95 -3.33
CA ILE A 132 1.71 -9.87 -4.13
C ILE A 132 2.81 -9.29 -5.01
N ASP A 133 2.75 -9.58 -6.30
CA ASP A 133 3.67 -9.03 -7.29
C ASP A 133 3.19 -7.67 -7.80
N ILE A 134 3.99 -6.64 -7.52
CA ILE A 134 3.69 -5.26 -7.87
C ILE A 134 4.51 -4.90 -9.10
N THR A 135 4.16 -5.51 -10.24
CA THR A 135 4.97 -5.51 -11.48
C THR A 135 5.43 -4.11 -11.89
N ARG A 136 4.53 -3.12 -11.87
CA ARG A 136 4.86 -1.76 -12.27
C ARG A 136 5.87 -1.06 -11.37
N ARG A 137 6.13 -1.56 -10.16
CA ARG A 137 7.13 -0.97 -9.25
C ARG A 137 8.35 -1.87 -9.08
N LYS A 138 8.36 -3.03 -9.74
CA LYS A 138 9.37 -4.08 -9.53
C LYS A 138 9.52 -4.43 -8.05
N LEU A 139 8.40 -4.60 -7.37
CA LEU A 139 8.37 -5.01 -5.96
C LEU A 139 7.57 -6.29 -5.82
N LYS A 140 7.95 -7.08 -4.82
CA LYS A 140 7.17 -8.22 -4.34
C LYS A 140 6.95 -8.03 -2.85
N VAL A 141 5.70 -8.22 -2.43
CA VAL A 141 5.32 -8.24 -1.01
C VAL A 141 4.93 -9.66 -0.66
N THR A 142 5.62 -10.27 0.29
CA THR A 142 5.24 -11.56 0.86
C THR A 142 4.70 -11.33 2.26
N VAL A 143 3.54 -11.90 2.53
CA VAL A 143 2.83 -11.76 3.79
C VAL A 143 2.60 -13.15 4.37
N THR A 144 2.92 -13.32 5.64
CA THR A 144 2.59 -14.53 6.40
C THR A 144 1.63 -14.15 7.53
N VAL A 145 0.47 -14.79 7.58
CA VAL A 145 -0.46 -14.66 8.71
C VAL A 145 0.14 -15.43 9.89
N ALA A 146 0.73 -14.70 10.83
CA ALA A 146 1.42 -15.28 11.97
C ALA A 146 0.46 -15.58 13.13
N ASP A 147 -0.59 -14.78 13.28
CA ASP A 147 -1.64 -14.97 14.27
C ASP A 147 -2.93 -14.26 13.82
N VAL A 148 -4.08 -14.82 14.17
CA VAL A 148 -5.38 -14.27 13.82
C VAL A 148 -6.43 -14.72 14.83
N ALA A 149 -7.28 -13.80 15.23
CA ALA A 149 -8.43 -14.08 16.07
C ALA A 149 -9.66 -13.39 15.48
N VAL A 150 -10.68 -14.19 15.18
CA VAL A 150 -11.97 -13.73 14.69
C VAL A 150 -13.09 -14.26 15.57
N GLN A 151 -14.21 -13.56 15.61
CA GLN A 151 -15.41 -13.96 16.32
C GLN A 151 -16.64 -13.62 15.47
N PRO A 152 -17.77 -14.35 15.62
CA PRO A 152 -18.99 -14.01 14.92
C PRO A 152 -19.34 -12.52 15.11
N ALA A 153 -19.67 -11.86 14.01
CA ALA A 153 -19.98 -10.43 14.02
C ALA A 153 -21.20 -10.17 14.92
N LYS A 154 -21.09 -9.15 15.79
CA LYS A 154 -22.18 -8.79 16.70
C LYS A 154 -23.23 -7.90 16.05
N ASN A 155 -22.92 -7.32 14.90
CA ASN A 155 -23.86 -6.48 14.16
C ASN A 155 -24.94 -7.36 13.51
N PRO A 156 -26.24 -7.20 13.85
CA PRO A 156 -27.34 -7.96 13.23
C PRO A 156 -27.47 -7.77 11.72
N GLU A 157 -26.90 -6.70 11.15
CA GLU A 157 -26.87 -6.45 9.70
C GLU A 157 -25.81 -7.29 8.98
N LEU A 158 -24.86 -7.87 9.72
CA LEU A 158 -23.73 -8.65 9.21
C LEU A 158 -23.86 -10.13 9.60
N GLN A 159 -25.08 -10.69 9.51
CA GLN A 159 -25.32 -12.10 9.82
C GLN A 159 -24.41 -13.00 8.99
N GLY A 160 -23.68 -13.88 9.68
CA GLY A 160 -22.72 -14.77 9.06
C GLY A 160 -21.36 -14.15 8.77
N ALA A 161 -21.11 -12.88 9.11
CA ALA A 161 -19.76 -12.31 9.04
C ALA A 161 -18.97 -12.58 10.33
N TYR A 162 -17.64 -12.40 10.26
CA TYR A 162 -16.75 -12.53 11.41
C TYR A 162 -15.94 -11.26 11.62
N ASP A 163 -16.03 -10.71 12.82
CA ASP A 163 -15.28 -9.55 13.28
C ASP A 163 -13.84 -9.97 13.63
N PHE A 164 -12.85 -9.17 13.23
CA PHE A 164 -11.47 -9.33 13.68
C PHE A 164 -11.27 -8.78 15.10
N ASP A 165 -10.74 -9.63 15.99
CA ASP A 165 -10.18 -9.22 17.28
C ASP A 165 -8.69 -8.88 17.16
N LYS A 166 -8.00 -9.63 16.29
CA LYS A 166 -6.57 -9.56 16.07
C LYS A 166 -6.21 -10.05 14.68
N LEU A 167 -5.24 -9.39 14.05
CA LEU A 167 -4.57 -9.89 12.85
C LEU A 167 -3.09 -9.51 12.91
N VAL A 168 -2.21 -10.51 12.87
CA VAL A 168 -0.75 -10.31 12.88
C VAL A 168 -0.17 -10.85 11.60
N LEU A 169 0.54 -9.97 10.90
CA LEU A 169 1.18 -10.27 9.63
C LEU A 169 2.69 -10.07 9.76
N ASP A 170 3.45 -11.10 9.46
CA ASP A 170 4.86 -10.96 9.13
C ASP A 170 4.98 -10.60 7.65
N VAL A 171 5.69 -9.52 7.35
CA VAL A 171 5.76 -8.94 6.01
C VAL A 171 7.21 -8.85 5.55
N GLU A 172 7.45 -9.31 4.33
CA GLU A 172 8.68 -9.09 3.60
C GLU A 172 8.41 -8.29 2.33
N VAL A 173 9.25 -7.29 2.05
CA VAL A 173 9.19 -6.50 0.81
C VAL A 173 10.56 -6.48 0.16
N GLU A 174 10.61 -6.86 -1.11
CA GLU A 174 11.85 -6.91 -1.87
C GLU A 174 11.70 -6.37 -3.30
N ASN A 175 12.84 -5.97 -3.89
CA ASN A 175 12.91 -5.62 -5.30
C ASN A 175 12.83 -6.89 -6.14
N THR A 176 12.07 -6.86 -7.23
CA THR A 176 12.08 -7.90 -8.26
C THR A 176 12.99 -7.51 -9.42
N LYS A 177 13.48 -8.52 -10.15
CA LYS A 177 14.40 -8.33 -11.29
C LYS A 177 13.69 -7.65 -12.47
#